data_AF-A0A930JU14-F1
#
_entry.id   AF-A0A930JU14-F1
#
_cell.length_a   1.000
_cell.length_b   1.000
_cell.length_c   1.000
_cell.angle_alpha   90.00
_cell.angle_beta   90.00
_cell.angle_gamma   90.00
#
_symmetry.space_group_name_H-M   'P 1'
#
loop_
_entity.id
_entity.type
_entity.pdbx_description
1 polymer ?
#
loop_
_entity_poly.entity_id
_entity_poly.type
_entity_poly.pdbx_seq_one_letter_code
_entity_poly.pdbx_strand_id
1 'polypeptide(L)'
;MNKVLIPAIAVLFVNIIAGLVLSIYPLVNMLYTSVAIIVNTLLVVMLFALGAERSHRLSLGMLFLLAGIIEFVSGMIAPSGVKDNWWIILFAIFTAIEAILCYLTIHYKKQ
;
A
#
# COMPACT_ATOMS: atom_id res chain seq x y z
N MET A 1 -1.14 2.88 -17.04
CA MET A 1 -2.03 2.64 -15.88
C MET A 1 -2.50 1.19 -15.77
N ASN A 2 -3.07 0.58 -16.82
CA ASN A 2 -3.62 -0.79 -16.74
C ASN A 2 -2.62 -1.84 -16.21
N LYS A 3 -1.33 -1.70 -16.54
CA LYS A 3 -0.27 -2.62 -16.08
C LYS A 3 -0.06 -2.64 -14.56
N VAL A 4 -0.45 -1.59 -13.82
CA VAL A 4 -0.36 -1.50 -12.35
C VAL A 4 -1.68 -1.88 -11.68
N LEU A 5 -2.81 -1.51 -12.29
CA LEU A 5 -4.14 -1.81 -11.75
C LEU A 5 -4.46 -3.31 -11.79
N ILE A 6 -4.08 -4.02 -12.85
CA ILE A 6 -4.33 -5.47 -12.98
C ILE A 6 -3.72 -6.27 -11.81
N PRO A 7 -2.41 -6.15 -11.49
CA PRO A 7 -1.84 -6.89 -10.37
C PRO A 7 -2.43 -6.45 -9.03
N ALA A 8 -2.70 -5.16 -8.83
CA ALA A 8 -3.33 -4.66 -7.60
C ALA A 8 -4.71 -5.27 -7.34
N ILE A 9 -5.56 -5.32 -8.38
CA ILE A 9 -6.89 -5.92 -8.30
C ILE A 9 -6.78 -7.42 -8.00
N ALA A 10 -5.85 -8.12 -8.66
CA ALA A 10 -5.62 -9.55 -8.40
C ALA A 10 -5.21 -9.80 -6.94
N VAL A 11 -4.26 -9.02 -6.41
CA VAL A 11 -3.80 -9.13 -5.02
C VAL A 11 -4.92 -8.80 -4.04
N LEU A 12 -5.73 -7.78 -4.30
CA LEU A 12 -6.89 -7.42 -3.48
C LEU A 12 -7.92 -8.56 -3.45
N PHE A 13 -8.20 -9.18 -4.59
CA PHE A 13 -9.14 -10.29 -4.69
C PHE A 13 -8.65 -11.51 -3.90
N VAL A 14 -7.36 -11.84 -4.02
CA VAL A 14 -6.73 -12.92 -3.25
C VAL A 14 -6.78 -12.61 -1.75
N ASN A 15 -6.52 -11.37 -1.33
CA ASN A 15 -6.59 -10.96 0.08
C ASN A 15 -8.00 -11.14 0.66
N ILE A 16 -9.04 -10.73 -0.09
CA ILE A 16 -10.43 -10.89 0.34
C ILE A 16 -10.79 -12.38 0.45
N ILE A 17 -10.42 -13.20 -0.54
CA ILE A 17 -10.65 -14.65 -0.46
C ILE A 17 -9.94 -15.23 0.77
N ALA A 18 -8.67 -14.85 1.00
CA ALA A 18 -7.91 -15.34 2.15
C ALA A 18 -8.59 -14.97 3.48
N GLY A 19 -9.08 -13.74 3.63
CA GLY A 19 -9.79 -13.32 4.85
C GLY A 19 -11.15 -13.95 5.06
N LEU A 20 -11.81 -14.39 3.98
CA LEU A 20 -13.07 -15.13 4.08
C LEU A 20 -12.87 -16.63 4.33
N VAL A 21 -11.75 -17.20 3.89
CA VAL A 21 -11.46 -18.64 3.99
C VAL A 21 -10.69 -18.99 5.28
N LEU A 22 -9.80 -18.12 5.74
CA LEU A 22 -8.91 -18.41 6.87
C LEU A 22 -9.46 -17.88 8.19
N SER A 23 -9.88 -18.77 9.09
CA SER A 23 -10.34 -18.39 10.44
C SER A 23 -9.26 -17.71 11.30
N ILE A 24 -7.98 -17.92 10.96
CA ILE A 24 -6.84 -17.26 11.63
C ILE A 24 -6.60 -15.84 11.13
N TYR A 25 -7.32 -15.39 10.10
CA TYR A 25 -7.19 -14.05 9.54
C TYR A 25 -8.45 -13.24 9.83
N PRO A 26 -8.48 -12.49 10.95
CA PRO A 26 -9.66 -11.75 11.39
C PRO A 26 -10.12 -10.76 10.33
N LEU A 27 -11.44 -10.52 10.27
CA LEU A 27 -12.05 -9.57 9.35
C LEU A 27 -11.41 -8.17 9.43
N VAL A 28 -11.05 -7.72 10.65
CA VAL A 28 -10.41 -6.43 10.88
C VAL A 28 -9.05 -6.35 10.17
N ASN A 29 -8.26 -7.40 10.25
CA ASN A 29 -6.95 -7.49 9.59
C ASN A 29 -7.11 -7.55 8.06
N MET A 30 -8.11 -8.28 7.56
CA MET A 30 -8.44 -8.33 6.13
C MET A 30 -8.82 -6.95 5.58
N LEU A 31 -9.65 -6.19 6.31
CA LEU A 31 -10.02 -4.82 5.92
C LEU A 31 -8.78 -3.92 5.92
N TYR A 32 -7.95 -4.04 6.94
CA TYR A 32 -6.73 -3.25 7.07
C TYR A 32 -5.75 -3.48 5.91
N THR A 33 -5.39 -4.72 5.60
CA THR A 33 -4.51 -5.04 4.47
C THR A 33 -5.15 -4.69 3.12
N SER A 34 -6.48 -4.74 3.01
CA SER A 34 -7.19 -4.27 1.81
C SER A 34 -7.01 -2.77 1.61
N VAL A 35 -7.13 -1.98 2.70
CA VAL A 35 -6.84 -0.54 2.66
C VAL A 35 -5.39 -0.28 2.28
N ALA A 36 -4.43 -1.03 2.84
CA ALA A 36 -3.02 -0.95 2.47
C ALA A 36 -2.80 -1.15 0.96
N ILE A 37 -3.37 -2.22 0.40
CA ILE A 37 -3.27 -2.51 -1.05
C ILE A 37 -3.84 -1.35 -1.87
N ILE A 38 -5.00 -0.82 -1.48
CA ILE A 38 -5.67 0.27 -2.20
C ILE A 38 -4.84 1.56 -2.14
N VAL A 39 -4.39 1.96 -0.95
CA VAL A 39 -3.63 3.21 -0.75
C VAL A 39 -2.31 3.17 -1.51
N ASN A 40 -1.57 2.08 -1.40
CA ASN A 40 -0.30 1.95 -2.11
C ASN A 40 -0.51 1.94 -3.64
N THR A 41 -1.51 1.21 -4.13
CA THR A 41 -1.87 1.23 -5.56
C THR A 41 -2.21 2.65 -6.02
N LEU A 42 -2.93 3.42 -5.22
CA LEU A 42 -3.26 4.81 -5.51
C LEU A 42 -2.00 5.67 -5.62
N LEU A 43 -1.06 5.56 -4.66
CA LEU A 43 0.20 6.29 -4.65
C LEU A 43 1.07 5.97 -5.87
N VAL A 44 1.16 4.68 -6.23
CA VAL A 44 1.85 4.25 -7.45
C VAL A 44 1.15 4.82 -8.68
N VAL A 45 -0.18 4.74 -8.78
CA VAL A 45 -0.92 5.33 -9.91
C VAL A 45 -0.67 6.84 -10.01
N MET A 46 -0.67 7.58 -8.89
CA MET A 46 -0.35 9.00 -8.86
C MET A 46 1.05 9.30 -9.40
N LEU A 47 2.07 8.56 -8.97
CA LEU A 47 3.44 8.68 -9.50
C LEU A 47 3.49 8.48 -11.02
N PHE A 48 2.73 7.53 -11.55
CA PHE A 48 2.70 7.22 -12.97
C PHE A 48 1.83 8.17 -13.80
N ALA A 49 0.70 8.63 -13.26
CA ALA A 49 -0.26 9.49 -13.95
C ALA A 49 0.18 10.96 -13.94
N LEU A 50 0.74 11.45 -12.84
CA LEU A 50 1.20 12.84 -12.69
C LEU A 50 2.59 13.08 -13.29
N GLY A 51 3.14 12.07 -13.98
CA GLY A 51 4.25 12.23 -14.89
C GLY A 51 5.60 12.43 -14.20
N ALA A 52 5.85 11.84 -13.03
CA ALA A 52 7.18 11.84 -12.41
C ALA A 52 8.27 11.41 -13.41
N GLU A 53 9.48 11.98 -13.26
CA GLU A 53 10.62 11.68 -14.13
C GLU A 53 10.88 10.17 -14.25
N ARG A 54 11.25 9.70 -15.45
CA ARG A 54 11.29 8.24 -15.76
C ARG A 54 12.11 7.43 -14.76
N SER A 55 13.26 7.93 -14.32
CA SER A 55 14.13 7.25 -13.34
C SER A 55 13.60 7.33 -11.92
N HIS A 56 13.17 8.51 -11.46
CA HIS A 56 12.61 8.69 -10.11
C HIS A 56 11.32 7.89 -9.91
N ARG A 57 10.46 7.85 -10.93
CA ARG A 57 9.20 7.11 -10.90
C ARG A 57 9.40 5.60 -10.73
N LEU A 58 10.39 5.02 -11.41
CA LEU A 58 10.66 3.59 -11.31
C LEU A 58 11.23 3.24 -9.93
N SER A 59 12.19 4.04 -9.45
CA SER A 59 12.81 3.85 -8.14
C SER A 59 11.78 3.98 -7.00
N LEU A 60 11.00 5.07 -6.97
CA LEU A 60 9.94 5.24 -5.97
C LEU A 60 8.86 4.17 -6.07
N GLY A 61 8.48 3.75 -7.30
CA GLY A 61 7.51 2.68 -7.48
C GLY A 61 7.98 1.35 -6.90
N MET A 62 9.28 1.03 -6.96
CA MET A 62 9.85 -0.15 -6.31
C MET A 62 9.88 0.00 -4.78
N LEU A 63 10.18 1.20 -4.27
CA LEU A 63 10.13 1.47 -2.82
C LEU A 63 8.73 1.29 -2.27
N PHE A 64 7.71 1.83 -2.96
CA PHE A 64 6.32 1.66 -2.56
C PHE A 64 5.88 0.20 -2.63
N LEU A 65 6.34 -0.55 -3.64
CA LEU A 65 6.07 -1.98 -3.69
C LEU A 65 6.66 -2.73 -2.49
N LEU A 66 7.89 -2.42 -2.09
CA LEU A 66 8.52 -3.03 -0.91
C LEU A 66 7.80 -2.64 0.38
N ALA A 67 7.49 -1.36 0.56
CA ALA A 67 6.74 -0.88 1.71
C ALA A 67 5.36 -1.53 1.78
N GLY A 68 4.65 -1.64 0.65
CA GLY A 68 3.37 -2.36 0.57
C GLY A 68 3.43 -3.81 0.97
N ILE A 69 4.50 -4.53 0.61
CA ILE A 69 4.69 -5.92 1.04
C ILE A 69 4.88 -5.97 2.56
N ILE A 70 5.66 -5.05 3.13
CA ILE A 70 5.87 -4.97 4.58
C ILE A 70 4.56 -4.63 5.29
N GLU A 71 3.81 -3.63 4.81
CA GLU A 71 2.49 -3.24 5.33
C GLU A 71 1.48 -4.38 5.24
N PHE A 72 1.49 -5.14 4.15
CA PHE A 72 0.62 -6.30 3.97
C PHE A 72 0.96 -7.42 4.95
N VAL A 73 2.22 -7.85 5.02
CA VAL A 73 2.67 -8.91 5.93
C VAL A 73 2.46 -8.51 7.39
N SER A 74 2.74 -7.25 7.73
CA SER A 74 2.51 -6.71 9.06
C SER A 74 1.03 -6.70 9.45
N GLY A 75 0.13 -6.36 8.52
CA GLY A 75 -1.32 -6.44 8.72
C GLY A 75 -1.84 -7.87 8.92
N MET A 76 -1.21 -8.87 8.30
CA MET A 76 -1.56 -10.27 8.51
C MET A 76 -1.24 -10.76 9.93
N ILE A 77 -0.13 -10.29 10.51
CA ILE A 77 0.32 -10.69 11.87
C ILE A 77 -0.17 -9.75 12.98
N ALA A 78 -0.81 -8.65 12.62
CA ALA A 78 -1.31 -7.67 13.58
C ALA A 78 -2.33 -8.32 14.54
N PRO A 79 -2.34 -7.94 15.83
CA PRO A 79 -3.40 -8.31 16.75
C PRO A 79 -4.76 -7.84 16.21
N SER A 80 -5.81 -8.62 16.43
CA SER A 80 -7.18 -8.32 15.96
C SER A 80 -7.81 -7.10 16.64
N GLY A 81 -7.28 -6.69 17.80
CA GLY A 81 -7.73 -5.50 18.51
C GLY A 81 -7.30 -4.23 17.79
N VAL A 82 -8.23 -3.28 17.62
CA VAL A 82 -7.92 -1.94 17.09
C VAL A 82 -7.28 -1.05 18.16
N LYS A 83 -7.68 -1.24 19.43
CA LYS A 83 -7.16 -0.48 20.56
C LYS A 83 -5.75 -0.95 20.90
N ASP A 84 -4.86 0.00 21.17
CA ASP A 84 -3.45 -0.25 21.53
C ASP A 84 -2.67 -1.04 20.48
N ASN A 85 -3.07 -0.92 19.21
CA ASN A 85 -2.47 -1.64 18.10
C ASN A 85 -1.33 -0.83 17.46
N TRP A 86 -0.12 -1.12 17.90
CA TRP A 86 1.11 -0.52 17.38
C TRP A 86 1.33 -0.76 15.88
N TRP A 87 0.77 -1.84 15.32
CA TRP A 87 0.90 -2.14 13.89
C TRP A 87 0.15 -1.12 13.03
N ILE A 88 -1.03 -0.70 13.47
CA ILE A 88 -1.83 0.34 12.78
C ILE A 88 -1.07 1.67 12.78
N ILE A 89 -0.41 2.00 13.90
CA ILE A 89 0.38 3.23 14.02
C ILE A 89 1.59 3.16 13.08
N LEU A 90 2.30 2.03 13.06
CA LEU A 90 3.45 1.82 12.19
C LEU A 90 3.07 1.98 10.72
N PHE A 91 1.97 1.37 10.29
CA PHE A 91 1.43 1.53 8.94
C PHE A 91 1.06 2.97 8.61
N ALA A 92 0.35 3.67 9.50
CA ALA A 92 0.01 5.07 9.27
C ALA A 92 1.26 5.94 9.06
N ILE A 93 2.35 5.66 9.78
CA ILE A 93 3.63 6.34 9.60
C ILE A 93 4.27 5.97 8.25
N PHE A 94 4.31 4.69 7.89
CA PHE A 94 4.85 4.24 6.59
C PHE A 94 4.10 4.88 5.42
N THR A 95 2.78 4.75 5.41
CA THR A 95 1.90 5.37 4.41
C THR A 95 2.09 6.90 4.35
N ALA A 96 2.25 7.57 5.49
CA ALA A 96 2.51 9.02 5.50
C ALA A 96 3.85 9.37 4.84
N ILE A 97 4.90 8.60 5.10
CA ILE A 97 6.21 8.77 4.46
C ILE A 97 6.10 8.56 2.94
N GLU A 98 5.42 7.51 2.49
CA GLU A 98 5.20 7.25 1.07
C GLU A 98 4.43 8.40 0.40
N ALA A 99 3.38 8.91 1.04
CA ALA A 99 2.61 10.04 0.54
C ALA A 99 3.46 11.31 0.40
N ILE A 100 4.31 11.61 1.40
CA ILE A 100 5.24 12.75 1.36
C ILE A 100 6.24 12.57 0.21
N LEU A 101 6.86 11.40 0.07
CA LEU A 101 7.81 11.12 -1.01
C LEU A 101 7.16 11.23 -2.39
N CYS A 102 5.93 10.72 -2.52
CA CYS A 102 5.12 10.84 -3.73
C CYS A 102 4.89 12.31 -4.09
N TYR A 103 4.43 13.10 -3.12
CA TYR A 103 4.19 14.53 -3.29
C TYR A 103 5.45 15.29 -3.70
N LEU A 104 6.57 15.08 -3.00
CA LEU A 104 7.85 15.72 -3.31
C LEU A 104 8.30 15.38 -4.73
N THR A 105 8.23 14.12 -5.13
CA THR A 105 8.64 13.68 -6.47
C THR A 105 7.79 14.33 -7.58
N ILE A 106 6.49 14.52 -7.34
CA ILE A 106 5.60 15.18 -8.30
C ILE A 106 5.88 16.69 -8.34
N HIS A 107 6.06 17.33 -7.18
CA HIS A 107 6.18 18.78 -7.07
C HIS A 107 7.56 19.31 -7.52
N TYR A 108 8.65 18.63 -7.17
CA TYR A 108 10.00 19.05 -7.55
C TYR A 108 10.32 18.85 -9.03
N LYS A 109 9.57 17.98 -9.73
CA LYS A 109 9.68 17.78 -11.18
C LYS A 109 9.07 18.93 -12.00
N LYS A 110 8.44 19.92 -11.35
CA LYS A 110 7.75 21.04 -11.99
C LYS A 110 8.61 22.31 -12.11
N GLN A 111 9.86 22.26 -11.66
CA GLN A 111 10.90 23.28 -11.92
C GLN A 111 11.91 22.76 -12.94
#